data_AF-A0A6J8F0N1-F1
#
_entry.id   AF-A0A6J8F0N1-F1
#
_cell.length_a   1.000
_cell.length_b   1.000
_cell.length_c   1.000
_cell.angle_alpha   90.00
_cell.angle_beta   90.00
_cell.angle_gamma   90.00
#
_symmetry.space_group_name_H-M   'P 1'
#
loop_
_entity.id
_entity.type
_entity.pdbx_description
1 polymer ?
#
loop_
_entity_poly.entity_id
_entity_poly.type
_entity_poly.pdbx_seq_one_letter_code
_entity_poly.pdbx_strand_id
1 'polypeptide(L)'
;MDTSLPNPKKPSITPETKFEPSGYSYIVLCTNDDYSKPPVVYRGDRVIEHFFEDMAIEEEYINDILGEPEPLIMNDEAEQAFQLITNCEVCQTLFDENVIKVRDHAHHGITRDPRKKDYTNYRLALCQRCNLSLKEPSYIPVLFHNGKNFDTHLLLQKADCLKDKPISCIPNNMEKYVSLTIGNLRFLDTCQFLNSSLDT
;
A
#
# COMPACT_ATOMS: atom_id res chain seq x y z
N MET A 1 0.60 -49.46 30.05
CA MET A 1 1.92 -49.01 29.57
C MET A 1 2.31 -49.94 28.45
N ASP A 2 2.09 -49.52 27.22
CA ASP A 2 2.64 -50.17 26.03
C ASP A 2 3.09 -49.03 25.11
N THR A 3 4.36 -48.65 25.26
CA THR A 3 5.02 -47.65 24.43
C THR A 3 5.61 -48.36 23.22
N SER A 4 4.96 -48.24 22.07
CA SER A 4 5.58 -48.58 20.79
C SER A 4 6.49 -47.43 20.36
N LEU A 5 7.77 -47.74 20.11
CA LEU A 5 8.77 -46.77 19.68
C LEU A 5 8.57 -46.37 18.20
N PRO A 6 8.83 -45.12 17.80
CA PRO A 6 8.69 -44.68 16.41
C PRO A 6 9.76 -45.29 15.49
N ASN A 7 9.35 -45.64 14.27
CA ASN A 7 10.17 -46.28 13.23
C ASN A 7 11.01 -45.22 12.46
N PRO A 8 12.36 -45.32 12.40
CA PRO A 8 13.25 -44.26 11.90
C PRO A 8 13.30 -44.08 10.36
N LYS A 9 12.41 -44.71 9.59
CA LYS A 9 12.44 -44.72 8.11
C LYS A 9 11.31 -43.95 7.42
N LYS A 10 10.53 -43.13 8.14
CA LYS A 10 9.55 -42.23 7.52
C LYS A 10 9.88 -40.79 7.90
N PRO A 11 9.88 -39.83 6.95
CA PRO A 11 9.90 -38.43 7.33
C PRO A 11 8.67 -38.19 8.22
N SER A 12 8.91 -37.77 9.45
CA SER A 12 7.88 -37.32 10.37
C SER A 12 7.36 -35.99 9.84
N ILE A 13 6.36 -36.06 8.96
CA ILE A 13 5.54 -34.91 8.60
C ILE A 13 4.73 -34.59 9.86
N THR A 14 5.13 -33.55 10.58
CA THR A 14 4.28 -32.93 11.59
C THR A 14 2.96 -32.55 10.90
N PRO A 15 1.79 -32.96 11.42
CA PRO A 15 0.53 -32.55 10.84
C PRO A 15 0.48 -31.01 10.83
N GLU A 16 0.36 -30.43 9.64
CA GLU A 16 0.15 -29.00 9.49
C GLU A 16 -1.13 -28.62 10.23
N THR A 17 -1.01 -27.79 11.26
CA THR A 17 -2.16 -27.28 12.01
C THR A 17 -3.01 -26.47 11.05
N LYS A 18 -4.19 -26.99 10.67
CA LYS A 18 -5.12 -26.31 9.77
C LYS A 18 -5.68 -25.09 10.50
N PHE A 19 -5.13 -23.90 10.23
CA PHE A 19 -5.63 -22.65 10.78
C PHE A 19 -6.80 -22.17 9.92
N GLU A 20 -7.99 -22.11 10.50
CA GLU A 20 -9.13 -21.45 9.87
C GLU A 20 -9.31 -20.07 10.53
N PRO A 21 -9.23 -18.97 9.76
CA PRO A 21 -9.38 -17.64 10.30
C PRO A 21 -10.81 -17.45 10.84
N SER A 22 -10.93 -16.78 11.98
CA SER A 22 -12.21 -16.51 12.66
C SER A 22 -12.72 -15.08 12.48
N GLY A 23 -11.90 -14.22 11.85
CA GLY A 23 -12.23 -12.84 11.53
C GLY A 23 -11.04 -12.06 10.98
N TYR A 24 -11.29 -10.82 10.57
CA TYR A 24 -10.27 -9.85 10.19
C TYR A 24 -10.66 -8.45 10.64
N SER A 25 -9.70 -7.55 10.61
CA SER A 25 -9.95 -6.12 10.71
C SER A 25 -9.01 -5.35 9.81
N TYR A 26 -9.51 -4.27 9.20
CA TYR A 26 -8.69 -3.34 8.43
C TYR A 26 -9.15 -1.89 8.67
N ILE A 27 -8.30 -0.94 8.30
CA ILE A 27 -8.61 0.48 8.28
C ILE A 27 -8.09 1.06 6.96
N VAL A 28 -8.87 1.95 6.34
CA VAL A 28 -8.43 2.70 5.17
C VAL A 28 -7.91 4.05 5.65
N LEU A 29 -6.66 4.34 5.32
CA LEU A 29 -5.97 5.57 5.73
C LEU A 29 -5.59 6.38 4.49
N CYS A 30 -5.87 7.68 4.53
CA CYS A 30 -5.46 8.66 3.55
C CYS A 30 -4.81 9.86 4.26
N THR A 31 -3.94 10.60 3.56
CA THR A 31 -3.39 11.87 4.07
C THR A 31 -4.46 12.94 4.23
N ASN A 32 -5.59 12.80 3.54
CA ASN A 32 -6.79 13.58 3.79
C ASN A 32 -7.79 12.77 4.60
N ASP A 33 -8.11 13.27 5.79
CA ASP A 33 -9.01 12.65 6.74
C ASP A 33 -10.41 12.39 6.16
N ASP A 34 -10.87 13.19 5.18
CA ASP A 34 -12.17 13.02 4.51
C ASP A 34 -12.28 11.69 3.74
N TYR A 35 -11.14 11.10 3.34
CA TYR A 35 -11.08 9.83 2.62
C TYR A 35 -10.65 8.64 3.52
N SER A 36 -10.31 8.91 4.78
CA SER A 36 -10.03 7.86 5.75
C SER A 36 -11.35 7.26 6.26
N LYS A 37 -11.38 5.94 6.49
CA LYS A 37 -12.57 5.23 6.98
C LYS A 37 -12.36 4.73 8.41
N PRO A 38 -13.43 4.60 9.22
CA PRO A 38 -13.33 3.92 10.51
C PRO A 38 -12.90 2.45 10.32
N PRO A 39 -12.31 1.81 11.35
CA PRO A 39 -11.95 0.40 11.28
C PRO A 39 -13.15 -0.49 10.97
N VAL A 40 -12.95 -1.42 10.03
CA VAL A 40 -13.89 -2.48 9.71
C VAL A 40 -13.45 -3.75 10.45
N VAL A 41 -14.40 -4.45 11.07
CA VAL A 41 -14.15 -5.72 11.76
C VAL A 41 -15.20 -6.73 11.33
N TYR A 42 -14.73 -7.88 10.85
CA TYR A 42 -15.58 -9.01 10.48
C TYR A 42 -15.24 -10.22 11.36
N ARG A 43 -16.27 -10.95 11.79
CA ARG A 43 -16.16 -12.23 12.49
C ARG A 43 -17.28 -13.15 12.02
N GLY A 44 -16.96 -14.35 11.58
CA GLY A 44 -17.96 -15.26 11.01
C GLY A 44 -17.34 -16.37 10.19
N ASP A 45 -18.17 -17.03 9.39
CA ASP A 45 -17.74 -18.05 8.44
C ASP A 45 -17.23 -17.40 7.15
N ARG A 46 -16.49 -18.16 6.32
CA ARG A 46 -16.02 -17.66 5.01
C ARG A 46 -15.22 -16.35 5.10
N VAL A 47 -14.40 -16.23 6.14
CA VAL A 47 -13.64 -15.01 6.48
C VAL A 47 -12.79 -14.52 5.33
N ILE A 48 -12.12 -15.41 4.59
CA ILE A 48 -11.26 -15.02 3.48
C ILE A 48 -12.07 -14.54 2.27
N GLU A 49 -13.21 -15.19 1.97
CA GLU A 49 -14.10 -14.74 0.92
C GLU A 49 -14.65 -13.32 1.22
N HIS A 50 -15.16 -13.11 2.43
CA HIS A 50 -15.63 -11.79 2.88
C HIS A 50 -14.52 -10.73 2.86
N PHE A 51 -13.30 -11.10 3.28
CA PHE A 51 -12.16 -10.20 3.21
C PHE A 51 -11.90 -9.73 1.77
N PHE A 52 -11.92 -10.63 0.79
CA PHE A 52 -11.71 -10.27 -0.60
C PHE A 52 -12.87 -9.47 -1.21
N GLU A 53 -14.11 -9.75 -0.79
CA GLU A 53 -15.28 -8.94 -1.16
C GLU A 53 -15.12 -7.49 -0.66
N ASP A 54 -14.77 -7.31 0.62
CA ASP A 54 -14.49 -5.99 1.20
C ASP A 54 -13.33 -5.29 0.49
N MET A 55 -12.22 -5.99 0.24
CA MET A 55 -11.08 -5.43 -0.50
C MET A 55 -11.46 -4.99 -1.91
N ALA A 56 -12.37 -5.70 -2.58
CA ALA A 56 -12.85 -5.29 -3.90
C ALA A 56 -13.67 -4.00 -3.85
N ILE A 57 -14.51 -3.84 -2.82
CA ILE A 57 -15.28 -2.61 -2.57
C ILE A 57 -14.34 -1.44 -2.27
N GLU A 58 -13.32 -1.66 -1.44
CA GLU A 58 -12.34 -0.62 -1.12
C GLU A 58 -11.51 -0.22 -2.33
N GLU A 59 -11.12 -1.19 -3.17
CA GLU A 59 -10.40 -0.91 -4.41
C GLU A 59 -11.21 -0.01 -5.36
N GLU A 60 -12.50 -0.30 -5.56
CA GLU A 60 -13.37 0.52 -6.42
C GLU A 60 -13.48 1.95 -5.88
N TYR A 61 -13.79 2.09 -4.59
CA TYR A 61 -13.87 3.40 -3.92
C TYR A 61 -12.58 4.21 -4.03
N ILE A 62 -11.42 3.59 -3.78
CA ILE A 62 -10.12 4.28 -3.82
C ILE A 62 -9.77 4.64 -5.27
N ASN A 63 -10.05 3.77 -6.24
CA ASN A 63 -9.80 4.07 -7.66
C ASN A 63 -10.65 5.23 -8.17
N ASP A 64 -11.90 5.34 -7.72
CA ASP A 64 -12.76 6.49 -8.08
C ASP A 64 -12.14 7.81 -7.59
N ILE A 65 -11.57 7.83 -6.39
CA ILE A 65 -10.87 9.00 -5.84
C ILE A 65 -9.56 9.27 -6.58
N LEU A 66 -8.76 8.24 -6.84
CA LEU A 66 -7.47 8.38 -7.50
C LEU A 66 -7.59 8.65 -9.02
N GLY A 67 -8.74 8.35 -9.62
CA GLY A 67 -9.03 8.55 -11.03
C GLY A 67 -9.17 10.02 -11.45
N GLU A 68 -9.38 10.92 -10.49
CA GLU A 68 -9.55 12.35 -10.70
C GLU A 68 -8.41 13.16 -10.04
N PRO A 69 -7.20 13.20 -10.62
CA PRO A 69 -6.09 13.95 -10.05
C PRO A 69 -6.36 15.46 -10.10
N GLU A 70 -6.11 16.14 -8.97
CA GLU A 70 -6.21 17.59 -8.89
C GLU A 70 -5.14 18.25 -9.78
N PRO A 71 -5.50 19.29 -10.56
CA PRO A 71 -4.52 20.04 -11.33
C PRO A 71 -3.60 20.84 -10.40
N LEU A 72 -2.40 21.17 -10.86
CA LEU A 72 -1.52 22.10 -10.17
C LEU A 72 -2.21 23.46 -9.96
N ILE A 73 -2.30 23.88 -8.71
CA ILE A 73 -2.78 25.18 -8.27
C ILE A 73 -1.63 25.90 -7.57
N MET A 74 -1.21 27.02 -8.16
CA MET A 74 -0.22 27.94 -7.60
C MET A 74 -0.92 29.21 -7.12
N ASN A 75 -0.69 29.60 -5.87
CA ASN A 75 -1.00 30.96 -5.41
C ASN A 75 0.22 31.88 -5.62
N ASP A 76 0.02 33.19 -5.42
CA ASP A 76 1.04 34.20 -5.67
C ASP A 76 2.30 33.97 -4.80
N GLU A 77 2.12 33.59 -3.54
CA GLU A 77 3.22 33.29 -2.62
C GLU A 77 4.02 32.07 -3.05
N ALA A 78 3.36 31.00 -3.49
CA ALA A 78 3.99 29.77 -3.96
C ALA A 78 4.75 30.00 -5.26
N GLU A 79 4.22 30.81 -6.18
CA GLU A 79 4.92 31.13 -7.42
C GLU A 79 6.17 31.98 -7.14
N GLN A 80 6.08 32.97 -6.25
CA GLN A 80 7.26 33.73 -5.80
C GLN A 80 8.31 32.83 -5.15
N ALA A 81 7.89 31.96 -4.22
CA ALA A 81 8.78 30.99 -3.58
C ALA A 81 9.44 30.08 -4.61
N PHE A 82 8.67 29.53 -5.55
CA PHE A 82 9.18 28.71 -6.64
C PHE A 82 10.27 29.46 -7.40
N GLN A 83 10.03 30.71 -7.85
CA GLN A 83 11.02 31.47 -8.63
C GLN A 83 12.35 31.69 -7.90
N LEU A 84 12.32 31.86 -6.57
CA LEU A 84 13.53 32.09 -5.76
C LEU A 84 14.41 30.85 -5.59
N ILE A 85 13.86 29.64 -5.75
CA ILE A 85 14.65 28.40 -5.59
C ILE A 85 15.62 28.20 -6.76
N THR A 86 16.92 28.14 -6.49
CA THR A 86 17.95 27.95 -7.52
C THR A 86 18.43 26.51 -7.67
N ASN A 87 18.14 25.65 -6.70
CA ASN A 87 18.63 24.28 -6.63
C ASN A 87 17.46 23.31 -6.41
N CYS A 88 17.54 22.10 -6.96
CA CYS A 88 16.58 21.04 -6.67
C CYS A 88 16.51 20.77 -5.17
N GLU A 89 15.33 20.86 -4.57
CA GLU A 89 15.18 20.71 -3.11
C GLU A 89 15.49 19.30 -2.59
N VAL A 90 15.53 18.29 -3.48
CA VAL A 90 15.88 16.90 -3.14
C VAL A 90 17.36 16.61 -3.36
N CYS A 91 17.89 16.82 -4.57
CA CYS A 91 19.28 16.45 -4.89
C CYS A 91 20.28 17.61 -4.81
N GLN A 92 19.81 18.82 -4.50
CA GLN A 92 20.61 20.04 -4.31
C GLN A 92 21.38 20.52 -5.56
N THR A 93 21.16 19.90 -6.71
CA THR A 93 21.75 20.31 -7.99
C THR A 93 21.18 21.64 -8.46
N LEU A 94 22.04 22.55 -8.92
CA LEU A 94 21.65 23.83 -9.49
C LEU A 94 20.80 23.62 -10.75
N PHE A 95 19.76 24.43 -10.92
CA PHE A 95 18.99 24.46 -12.16
C PHE A 95 19.74 25.22 -13.26
N ASP A 96 19.75 24.65 -14.46
CA ASP A 96 20.35 25.23 -15.66
C ASP A 96 19.64 24.69 -16.92
N GLU A 97 20.23 24.90 -18.10
CA GLU A 97 19.69 24.43 -19.38
C GLU A 97 19.56 22.89 -19.47
N ASN A 98 20.36 22.14 -18.70
CA ASN A 98 20.35 20.68 -18.66
C ASN A 98 19.53 20.13 -17.47
N VAL A 99 19.40 20.90 -16.40
CA VAL A 99 18.65 20.55 -15.18
C VAL A 99 17.37 21.35 -15.13
N ILE A 100 16.34 20.85 -15.82
CA ILE A 100 15.03 21.50 -15.92
C ILE A 100 14.34 21.52 -14.56
N LYS A 101 13.97 22.72 -14.13
CA LYS A 101 13.18 22.99 -12.93
C LYS A 101 11.70 22.71 -13.18
N VAL A 102 11.09 21.87 -12.35
CA VAL A 102 9.68 21.47 -12.42
C VAL A 102 8.98 21.71 -11.09
N ARG A 103 7.65 21.87 -11.14
CA ARG A 103 6.77 22.09 -9.98
C ARG A 103 6.18 20.75 -9.55
N ASP A 104 6.67 20.20 -8.44
CA ASP A 104 6.07 19.05 -7.79
C ASP A 104 4.82 19.47 -7.02
N HIS A 105 3.76 18.66 -7.08
CA HIS A 105 2.48 18.95 -6.41
C HIS A 105 1.78 17.67 -5.98
N ALA A 106 0.89 17.79 -4.99
CA ALA A 106 0.03 16.68 -4.62
C ALA A 106 -1.15 16.60 -5.59
N HIS A 107 -1.41 15.41 -6.13
CA HIS A 107 -2.57 15.15 -6.98
C HIS A 107 -3.81 14.82 -6.16
N HIS A 108 -3.62 14.39 -4.91
CA HIS A 108 -4.68 14.01 -4.00
C HIS A 108 -4.35 14.49 -2.59
N GLY A 109 -5.39 14.77 -1.82
CA GLY A 109 -5.30 14.76 -0.36
C GLY A 109 -4.59 15.97 0.25
N ILE A 110 -4.87 17.18 -0.23
CA ILE A 110 -4.53 18.39 0.53
C ILE A 110 -5.74 18.83 1.34
N THR A 111 -5.56 18.78 2.66
CA THR A 111 -6.50 19.20 3.71
C THR A 111 -6.66 20.72 3.80
N ARG A 112 -6.80 21.39 2.65
CA ARG A 112 -7.11 22.82 2.60
C ARG A 112 -8.34 22.98 1.73
N ASP A 113 -9.34 23.68 2.25
CA ASP A 113 -10.52 24.03 1.47
C ASP A 113 -10.07 24.72 0.17
N PRO A 114 -10.29 24.11 -1.00
CA PRO A 114 -9.82 24.65 -2.28
C PRO A 114 -10.49 25.98 -2.64
N ARG A 115 -11.53 26.38 -1.89
CA ARG A 115 -12.19 27.68 -2.03
C ARG A 115 -11.44 28.81 -1.33
N LYS A 116 -10.44 28.49 -0.50
CA LYS A 116 -9.62 29.51 0.15
C LYS A 116 -8.63 30.12 -0.84
N LYS A 117 -8.48 31.44 -0.76
CA LYS A 117 -7.62 32.21 -1.67
C LYS A 117 -6.14 31.82 -1.55
N ASP A 118 -5.70 31.35 -0.39
CA ASP A 118 -4.34 30.91 -0.09
C ASP A 118 -4.12 29.42 -0.39
N TYR A 119 -5.08 28.72 -1.01
CA TYR A 119 -4.92 27.33 -1.40
C TYR A 119 -3.82 27.19 -2.47
N THR A 120 -2.94 26.21 -2.27
CA THR A 120 -1.95 25.76 -3.24
C THR A 120 -1.70 24.28 -2.98
N ASN A 121 -1.54 23.50 -4.05
CA ASN A 121 -1.15 22.10 -3.95
C ASN A 121 0.31 21.83 -4.33
N TYR A 122 1.05 22.89 -4.59
CA TYR A 122 2.49 22.87 -4.77
C TYR A 122 3.21 22.34 -3.53
N ARG A 123 4.19 21.46 -3.77
CA ARG A 123 5.05 20.88 -2.73
C ARG A 123 6.46 21.47 -2.82
N LEU A 124 7.14 21.26 -3.95
CA LEU A 124 8.59 21.50 -4.09
C LEU A 124 9.00 21.89 -5.51
N ALA A 125 10.14 22.57 -5.62
CA ALA A 125 10.87 22.85 -6.85
C ALA A 125 11.93 21.78 -7.07
N LEU A 126 11.68 20.89 -8.01
CA LEU A 126 12.53 19.71 -8.24
C LEU A 126 13.15 19.74 -9.64
N CYS A 127 14.20 18.95 -9.84
CA CYS A 127 14.61 18.58 -11.18
C CYS A 127 13.71 17.46 -11.71
N GLN A 128 13.56 17.36 -13.03
CA GLN A 128 12.68 16.35 -13.65
C GLN A 128 12.97 14.92 -13.16
N ARG A 129 14.25 14.56 -12.98
CA ARG A 129 14.67 13.25 -12.46
C ARG A 129 14.13 12.99 -11.06
N CYS A 130 14.28 13.95 -10.15
CA CYS A 130 13.80 13.81 -8.77
C CYS A 130 12.26 13.77 -8.73
N ASN A 131 11.59 14.62 -9.51
CA ASN A 131 10.14 14.61 -9.60
C ASN A 131 9.59 13.24 -10.05
N LEU A 132 10.19 12.65 -11.09
CA LEU A 132 9.81 11.31 -11.56
C LEU A 132 10.09 10.21 -10.54
N SER A 133 11.14 10.35 -9.71
CA SER A 133 11.46 9.37 -8.67
C SER A 133 10.50 9.41 -7.48
N LEU A 134 9.82 10.54 -7.27
CA LEU A 134 8.80 10.70 -6.23
C LEU A 134 7.39 10.37 -6.72
N LYS A 135 7.26 9.85 -7.94
CA LYS A 135 5.96 9.47 -8.49
C LYS A 135 5.29 8.44 -7.59
N GLU A 136 4.05 8.72 -7.23
CA GLU A 136 3.23 7.82 -6.42
C GLU A 136 3.04 6.47 -7.13
N PRO A 137 2.99 5.36 -6.37
CA PRO A 137 2.77 4.04 -6.95
C PRO A 137 1.43 4.01 -7.67
N SER A 138 1.40 3.33 -8.82
CA SER A 138 0.17 3.15 -9.60
C SER A 138 -0.74 2.05 -9.03
N TYR A 139 -0.57 1.69 -7.76
CA TYR A 139 -1.27 0.60 -7.08
C TYR A 139 -1.60 1.00 -5.64
N ILE A 140 -2.63 0.37 -5.08
CA ILE A 140 -3.10 0.61 -3.71
C ILE A 140 -2.38 -0.36 -2.77
N PRO A 141 -1.55 0.12 -1.83
CA PRO A 141 -0.86 -0.75 -0.88
C PRO A 141 -1.83 -1.26 0.20
N VAL A 142 -1.93 -2.57 0.35
CA VAL A 142 -2.58 -3.23 1.49
C VAL A 142 -1.49 -3.74 2.43
N LEU A 143 -1.41 -3.17 3.62
CA LEU A 143 -0.31 -3.40 4.55
C LEU A 143 -0.69 -4.44 5.60
N PHE A 144 0.07 -5.53 5.65
CA PHE A 144 0.04 -6.52 6.74
C PHE A 144 1.30 -6.38 7.57
N HIS A 145 1.22 -6.60 8.87
CA HIS A 145 2.42 -6.75 9.69
C HIS A 145 2.67 -8.23 9.96
N ASN A 146 3.80 -8.76 9.48
CA ASN A 146 4.16 -10.18 9.57
C ASN A 146 3.26 -11.13 8.76
N GLY A 147 2.53 -10.60 7.76
CA GLY A 147 1.59 -11.39 6.93
C GLY A 147 2.28 -12.49 6.10
N LYS A 148 3.57 -12.34 5.79
CA LYS A 148 4.35 -13.35 5.04
C LYS A 148 4.50 -14.67 5.79
N ASN A 149 4.50 -14.63 7.12
CA ASN A 149 4.65 -15.83 7.95
C ASN A 149 3.31 -16.39 8.43
N PHE A 150 2.19 -15.69 8.16
CA PHE A 150 0.87 -16.07 8.65
C PHE A 150 -0.20 -15.99 7.56
N ASP A 151 -0.76 -14.83 7.23
CA ASP A 151 -1.99 -14.77 6.44
C ASP A 151 -1.84 -15.06 4.94
N THR A 152 -0.67 -14.81 4.37
CA THR A 152 -0.49 -14.81 2.90
C THR A 152 -0.75 -16.16 2.22
N HIS A 153 -0.45 -17.28 2.88
CA HIS A 153 -0.73 -18.61 2.31
C HIS A 153 -2.25 -18.91 2.28
N LEU A 154 -3.00 -18.51 3.30
CA LEU A 154 -4.46 -18.66 3.35
C LEU A 154 -5.14 -17.77 2.31
N LEU A 155 -4.66 -16.53 2.16
CA LEU A 155 -5.14 -15.60 1.14
C LEU A 155 -4.93 -16.16 -0.26
N LEU A 156 -3.75 -16.73 -0.55
CA LEU A 156 -3.45 -17.31 -1.87
C LEU A 156 -4.31 -18.53 -2.19
N GLN A 157 -4.57 -19.42 -1.23
CA GLN A 157 -5.44 -20.59 -1.44
C GLN A 157 -6.86 -20.23 -1.85
N LYS A 158 -7.28 -19.00 -1.55
CA LYS A 158 -8.62 -18.47 -1.82
C LYS A 158 -8.60 -17.27 -2.76
N ALA A 159 -7.46 -16.95 -3.37
CA ALA A 159 -7.36 -15.82 -4.29
C ALA A 159 -8.21 -16.04 -5.55
N ASP A 160 -8.47 -17.31 -5.92
CA ASP A 160 -9.42 -17.72 -6.96
C ASP A 160 -10.87 -17.25 -6.70
N CYS A 161 -11.20 -16.75 -5.51
CA CYS A 161 -12.49 -16.12 -5.25
C CYS A 161 -12.67 -14.80 -6.02
N LEU A 162 -11.58 -14.14 -6.42
CA LEU A 162 -11.59 -12.89 -7.19
C LEU A 162 -11.44 -13.14 -8.70
N LYS A 163 -12.21 -14.11 -9.24
CA LYS A 163 -12.09 -14.74 -10.59
C LYS A 163 -11.86 -13.80 -11.78
N ASP A 164 -12.15 -12.51 -11.65
CA ASP A 164 -12.09 -11.52 -12.73
C ASP A 164 -10.89 -10.54 -12.61
N LYS A 165 -10.06 -10.64 -11.57
CA LYS A 165 -8.91 -9.73 -11.36
C LYS A 165 -7.57 -10.42 -11.69
N PRO A 166 -6.63 -9.73 -12.37
CA PRO A 166 -5.31 -10.28 -12.62
C PRO A 166 -4.56 -10.49 -11.31
N ILE A 167 -4.00 -11.68 -11.14
CA ILE A 167 -3.22 -12.06 -9.95
C ILE A 167 -1.75 -12.16 -10.36
N SER A 168 -0.88 -11.45 -9.64
CA SER A 168 0.57 -11.53 -9.81
C SER A 168 1.22 -11.68 -8.45
N CYS A 169 2.19 -12.58 -8.33
CA CYS A 169 2.87 -12.83 -7.08
C CYS A 169 4.39 -12.90 -7.27
N ILE A 170 5.14 -12.31 -6.36
CA ILE A 170 6.60 -12.40 -6.32
C ILE A 170 6.98 -13.32 -5.15
N PRO A 171 7.26 -14.61 -5.40
CA PRO A 171 7.66 -15.53 -4.35
C PRO A 171 9.08 -15.21 -3.85
N ASN A 172 9.31 -15.38 -2.56
CA ASN A 172 10.65 -15.41 -1.97
C ASN A 172 11.17 -16.85 -1.91
N ASN A 173 10.32 -17.75 -1.42
CA ASN A 173 10.52 -19.20 -1.46
C ASN A 173 9.15 -19.89 -1.66
N MET A 174 9.10 -21.22 -1.53
CA MET A 174 7.88 -22.01 -1.75
C MET A 174 6.73 -21.71 -0.76
N GLU A 175 7.03 -21.12 0.39
CA GLU A 175 6.08 -20.87 1.48
C GLU A 175 5.84 -19.38 1.72
N LYS A 176 6.78 -18.53 1.30
CA LYS A 176 6.83 -17.12 1.66
C LYS A 176 6.89 -16.23 0.42
N TYR A 177 6.05 -15.21 0.41
CA TYR A 177 5.90 -14.29 -0.71
C TYR A 177 6.42 -12.89 -0.34
N VAL A 178 7.08 -12.22 -1.28
CA VAL A 178 7.53 -10.82 -1.11
C VAL A 178 6.35 -9.88 -1.29
N SER A 179 5.54 -10.12 -2.32
CA SER A 179 4.33 -9.36 -2.61
C SER A 179 3.30 -10.22 -3.32
N LEU A 180 2.03 -9.93 -3.05
CA LEU A 180 0.88 -10.44 -3.79
C LEU A 180 0.13 -9.23 -4.36
N THR A 181 -0.17 -9.24 -5.64
CA THR A 181 -0.95 -8.22 -6.32
C THR A 181 -2.20 -8.86 -6.89
N ILE A 182 -3.36 -8.29 -6.58
CA ILE A 182 -4.65 -8.72 -7.11
C ILE A 182 -5.37 -7.47 -7.62
N GLY A 183 -5.56 -7.37 -8.93
CA GLY A 183 -6.03 -6.13 -9.54
C GLY A 183 -5.02 -4.99 -9.31
N ASN A 184 -5.51 -3.89 -8.77
CA ASN A 184 -4.76 -2.71 -8.34
C ASN A 184 -4.31 -2.77 -6.86
N LEU A 185 -4.76 -3.77 -6.09
CA LEU A 185 -4.33 -3.97 -4.71
C LEU A 185 -2.98 -4.70 -4.66
N ARG A 186 -2.03 -4.17 -3.89
CA ARG A 186 -0.75 -4.84 -3.60
C ARG A 186 -0.57 -5.07 -2.11
N PHE A 187 -0.59 -6.34 -1.74
CA PHE A 187 -0.36 -6.85 -0.40
C PHE A 187 1.13 -6.82 -0.09
N LEU A 188 1.51 -6.04 0.92
CA LEU A 188 2.89 -5.85 1.37
C LEU A 188 3.02 -6.21 2.85
N ASP A 189 4.15 -6.79 3.21
CA ASP A 189 4.48 -7.08 4.61
C ASP A 189 5.39 -5.98 5.18
N THR A 190 4.87 -5.23 6.14
CA THR A 190 5.57 -4.13 6.80
C THR A 190 6.75 -4.61 7.66
N CYS A 191 6.75 -5.86 8.12
CA CYS A 191 7.85 -6.42 8.90
C CYS A 191 9.16 -6.50 8.09
N GLN A 192 9.08 -6.52 6.75
CA GLN A 192 10.26 -6.42 5.89
C GLN A 192 10.93 -5.04 5.92
N PHE A 193 10.20 -4.00 6.30
CA PHE A 193 10.68 -2.63 6.40
C PHE A 193 11.00 -2.24 7.86
N LEU A 194 10.22 -2.78 8.80
CA LEU A 194 10.35 -2.56 10.24
C LEU A 194 10.38 -3.91 10.95
N ASN A 195 11.58 -4.46 11.16
CA ASN A 195 11.81 -5.70 11.91
C ASN A 195 11.63 -5.48 13.43
N SER A 196 10.43 -5.08 13.85
CA SER A 196 10.06 -4.90 15.26
C SER A 196 8.69 -5.51 15.51
N SER A 197 8.45 -6.03 16.71
CA SER A 197 7.10 -6.43 17.14
C SER A 197 6.16 -5.22 17.16
N LEU A 198 4.85 -5.47 17.03
CA LEU A 198 3.81 -4.47 17.31
C LEU A 198 3.59 -4.23 18.81
N ASP A 199 4.29 -4.98 19.67
CA ASP A 199 4.21 -4.81 21.12
C ASP A 199 4.74 -3.44 21.54
N THR A 200 3.92 -2.71 22.31
CA THR A 200 4.29 -1.46 22.97
C THR A 200 4.52 -1.70 24.46
#